data_AF-A0A7K2B030-F1
#
_entry.id   AF-A0A7K2B030-F1
#
_cell.length_a   1.000
_cell.length_b   1.000
_cell.length_c   1.000
_cell.angle_alpha   90.00
_cell.angle_beta   90.00
_cell.angle_gamma   90.00
#
_symmetry.space_group_name_H-M   'P 1'
#
loop_
_entity.id
_entity.type
_entity.pdbx_description
1 polymer ?
#
loop_
_entity_poly.entity_id
_entity_poly.type
_entity_poly.pdbx_seq_one_letter_code
_entity_poly.pdbx_strand_id
1 'polypeptide(L)'
;MTQTQSAQPDAHTEPTPEDAAAGAEGDDHGEHHEHPSDRQYVKIALILGGLTALEVFTYFESVHNLGDAAIYVILIVLMVLKFIYVVAWFMHLKFDSVLFKRIFVAGIVLALGVYLVMLTAFRIWGV
;
A
#
# COMPACT_ATOMS: atom_id res chain seq x y z
N MET A 1 -74.93 -23.57 41.92
CA MET A 1 -74.76 -22.11 42.15
C MET A 1 -73.36 -21.94 42.72
N THR A 2 -72.38 -21.24 42.17
CA THR A 2 -72.19 -20.50 40.92
C THR A 2 -70.66 -20.30 40.78
N GLN A 3 -70.19 -20.31 39.54
CA GLN A 3 -68.85 -19.91 39.05
C GLN A 3 -68.27 -18.62 39.65
N THR A 4 -66.93 -18.52 39.64
CA THR A 4 -66.03 -17.42 39.17
C THR A 4 -64.64 -17.73 39.75
N GLN A 5 -63.67 -18.36 39.07
CA GLN A 5 -62.87 -17.96 37.90
C GLN A 5 -62.41 -16.49 37.89
N SER A 6 -61.23 -16.26 38.47
CA SER A 6 -60.31 -15.15 38.15
C SER A 6 -58.94 -15.54 38.72
N ALA A 7 -58.03 -16.00 37.87
CA ALA A 7 -56.99 -15.16 37.27
C ALA A 7 -55.67 -15.33 38.04
N GLN A 8 -54.93 -16.38 37.68
CA GLN A 8 -53.49 -16.43 37.94
C GLN A 8 -52.84 -16.88 36.62
N PRO A 9 -52.46 -15.95 35.74
CA PRO A 9 -51.76 -16.28 34.50
C PRO A 9 -50.29 -16.58 34.82
N ASP A 10 -49.94 -17.85 34.63
CA ASP A 10 -48.91 -18.32 33.70
C ASP A 10 -47.44 -17.91 33.90
N ALA A 11 -46.64 -18.97 34.06
CA ALA A 11 -45.38 -19.21 33.37
C ALA A 11 -44.18 -18.29 33.67
N HIS A 12 -43.40 -18.70 34.67
CA HIS A 12 -41.95 -18.62 34.57
C HIS A 12 -41.41 -20.01 34.20
N THR A 13 -41.79 -20.46 33.00
CA THR A 13 -41.03 -21.46 32.26
C THR A 13 -39.72 -20.79 31.88
N GLU A 14 -38.59 -21.34 32.32
CA GLU A 14 -37.29 -20.92 31.83
C GLU A 14 -37.30 -20.99 30.30
N PRO A 15 -36.84 -19.95 29.58
CA PRO A 15 -36.81 -20.00 28.14
C PRO A 15 -35.89 -21.14 27.72
N THR A 16 -36.49 -22.18 27.15
CA THR A 16 -35.80 -23.29 26.50
C THR A 16 -34.90 -22.75 25.39
N PRO A 17 -33.76 -23.41 25.08
CA PRO A 17 -32.79 -22.95 24.07
C PRO A 17 -33.32 -22.83 22.63
N GLU A 18 -34.60 -23.13 22.43
CA GLU A 18 -35.28 -23.26 21.14
C GLU A 18 -35.88 -21.92 20.67
N ASP A 19 -36.20 -21.00 21.60
CA ASP A 19 -36.69 -19.65 21.28
C ASP A 19 -35.55 -18.64 21.01
N ALA A 20 -34.29 -19.06 21.19
CA ALA A 20 -33.12 -18.22 20.88
C ALA A 20 -32.80 -18.13 19.38
N ALA A 21 -33.55 -18.84 18.52
CA ALA A 21 -33.21 -18.99 17.10
C ALA A 21 -34.04 -18.13 16.12
N ALA A 22 -35.02 -17.33 16.58
CA ALA A 22 -36.02 -16.75 15.66
C ALA A 22 -36.30 -15.23 15.80
N GLY A 23 -35.36 -14.42 16.31
CA GLY A 23 -35.67 -13.01 16.60
C GLY A 23 -34.54 -12.00 16.49
N ALA A 24 -33.43 -12.30 15.80
CA ALA A 24 -32.41 -11.30 15.52
C ALA A 24 -32.59 -10.73 14.10
N GLU A 25 -33.67 -9.96 13.89
CA GLU A 25 -33.64 -8.87 12.92
C GLU A 25 -32.64 -7.84 13.44
N GLY A 26 -31.36 -8.11 13.13
CA GLY A 26 -30.25 -7.20 13.31
C GLY A 26 -30.38 -6.09 12.29
N ASP A 27 -30.93 -5.00 12.78
CA ASP A 27 -30.95 -3.65 12.24
C ASP A 27 -29.70 -3.27 11.43
N ASP A 28 -29.98 -2.45 10.42
CA ASP A 28 -29.10 -1.81 9.47
C ASP A 28 -27.95 -1.07 10.15
N HIS A 29 -26.85 -1.77 10.42
CA HIS A 29 -25.56 -1.13 10.66
C HIS A 29 -24.72 -1.19 9.39
N GLY A 30 -25.08 -0.29 8.48
CA GLY A 30 -24.18 0.24 7.49
C GLY A 30 -22.95 0.84 8.16
N GLU A 31 -21.92 0.04 8.36
CA GLU A 31 -20.55 0.52 8.45
C GLU A 31 -19.74 -0.19 7.37
N HIS A 32 -19.88 0.36 6.15
CA HIS A 32 -18.82 0.33 5.16
C HIS A 32 -17.57 0.88 5.83
N HIS A 33 -16.79 0.03 6.48
CA HIS A 33 -15.40 0.31 6.77
C HIS A 33 -14.69 0.41 5.41
N GLU A 34 -14.70 1.62 4.83
CA GLU A 34 -13.74 2.07 3.83
C GLU A 34 -12.34 2.01 4.48
N HIS A 35 -11.81 0.80 4.60
CA HIS A 35 -10.38 0.61 4.67
C HIS A 35 -9.81 1.21 3.37
N PRO A 36 -8.86 2.16 3.44
CA PRO A 36 -8.29 2.81 2.27
C PRO A 36 -7.60 1.80 1.34
N SER A 37 -8.39 1.29 0.38
CA SER A 37 -8.07 0.71 -0.93
C SER A 37 -6.71 0.00 -1.08
N ASP A 38 -6.60 -1.23 -0.57
CA ASP A 38 -5.57 -2.21 -0.98
C ASP A 38 -5.47 -2.31 -2.52
N ARG A 39 -6.61 -2.12 -3.19
CA ARG A 39 -6.74 -2.11 -4.65
C ARG A 39 -5.89 -1.04 -5.32
N GLN A 40 -5.64 0.08 -4.65
CA GLN A 40 -4.78 1.14 -5.17
C GLN A 40 -3.32 0.70 -5.17
N TYR A 41 -2.81 0.14 -4.07
CA TYR A 41 -1.45 -0.38 -4.00
C TYR A 41 -1.19 -1.48 -5.04
N VAL A 42 -2.16 -2.39 -5.25
CA VAL A 42 -2.07 -3.41 -6.30
C VAL A 42 -1.96 -2.77 -7.69
N LYS A 43 -2.71 -1.69 -7.97
CA LYS A 43 -2.60 -0.95 -9.23
C LYS A 43 -1.21 -0.33 -9.43
N ILE A 44 -0.65 0.29 -8.39
CA ILE A 44 0.72 0.82 -8.45
C ILE A 44 1.73 -0.33 -8.64
N ALA A 45 1.55 -1.46 -7.96
CA ALA A 45 2.42 -2.64 -8.11
C ALA A 45 2.45 -3.16 -9.55
N LEU A 46 1.29 -3.23 -10.21
CA LEU A 46 1.18 -3.64 -11.60
C LEU A 46 1.87 -2.65 -12.55
N ILE A 47 1.71 -1.34 -12.32
CA ILE A 47 2.41 -0.31 -13.10
C ILE A 47 3.92 -0.45 -12.93
N LEU A 48 4.40 -0.60 -11.69
CA LEU A 48 5.82 -0.75 -11.38
C LEU A 48 6.37 -2.04 -12.00
N GLY A 49 5.63 -3.15 -11.91
CA GLY A 49 5.95 -4.41 -12.56
C GLY A 49 6.05 -4.28 -14.08
N GLY A 50 5.12 -3.56 -14.70
CA GLY A 50 5.17 -3.23 -16.13
C GLY A 50 6.39 -2.37 -16.49
N LEU A 51 6.73 -1.38 -15.67
CA LEU A 51 7.94 -0.57 -15.83
C LEU A 51 9.22 -1.41 -15.74
N THR A 52 9.25 -2.41 -14.86
CA THR A 52 10.38 -3.34 -14.71
C THR A 52 10.44 -4.33 -15.87
N ALA A 53 9.30 -4.85 -16.32
CA ALA A 53 9.24 -5.68 -17.52
C ALA A 53 9.71 -4.92 -18.76
N LEU A 54 9.34 -3.64 -18.89
CA LEU A 54 9.82 -2.77 -19.98
C LEU A 54 11.33 -2.57 -19.93
N GLU A 55 11.91 -2.38 -18.74
CA GLU A 55 13.36 -2.32 -18.59
C GLU A 55 14.03 -3.62 -19.00
N VAL A 56 13.54 -4.77 -18.51
CA VAL A 56 14.10 -6.07 -18.91
C VAL A 56 13.99 -6.26 -20.43
N PHE A 57 12.90 -5.78 -21.03
CA PHE A 57 12.70 -5.79 -22.48
C PHE A 57 13.76 -4.98 -23.25
N THR A 58 14.35 -3.94 -22.65
CA THR A 58 15.42 -3.17 -23.32
C THR A 58 16.73 -3.95 -23.47
N TYR A 59 16.96 -5.02 -22.71
CA TYR A 59 18.15 -5.87 -22.84
C TYR A 59 18.07 -6.86 -24.01
N PHE A 60 16.94 -6.95 -24.71
CA PHE A 60 16.82 -7.79 -25.88
C PHE A 60 17.49 -7.12 -27.09
N GLU A 61 18.23 -7.91 -27.87
CA GLU A 61 18.93 -7.51 -29.10
C GLU A 61 18.03 -6.72 -30.08
N SER A 62 16.72 -6.99 -30.06
CA SER A 62 15.72 -6.30 -30.91
C SER A 62 15.62 -4.80 -30.65
N VAL A 63 15.88 -4.32 -29.43
CA VAL A 63 15.73 -2.92 -29.02
C VAL A 63 17.06 -2.15 -29.09
N HIS A 64 18.19 -2.87 -29.21
CA HIS A 64 19.54 -2.29 -29.26
C HIS A 64 19.79 -1.40 -30.49
N ASN A 65 18.90 -1.45 -31.49
CA ASN A 65 19.00 -0.66 -32.73
C ASN A 65 18.72 0.85 -32.54
N LEU A 66 18.28 1.28 -31.35
CA LEU A 66 17.97 2.69 -31.04
C LEU A 66 19.22 3.53 -30.70
N GLY A 67 20.41 2.92 -30.65
CA GLY A 67 21.68 3.55 -30.33
C GLY A 67 21.97 3.59 -28.83
N ASP A 68 23.19 3.21 -28.45
CA ASP A 68 23.60 2.94 -27.06
C ASP A 68 23.30 4.10 -26.10
N ALA A 69 23.54 5.34 -26.55
CA ALA A 69 23.31 6.53 -25.74
C ALA A 69 21.84 6.74 -25.39
N ALA A 70 20.92 6.46 -26.32
CA ALA A 70 19.48 6.61 -26.07
C ALA A 70 18.99 5.57 -25.05
N ILE A 71 19.52 4.34 -25.14
CA ILE A 71 19.22 3.25 -24.21
C ILE A 71 19.68 3.61 -22.80
N TYR A 72 20.90 4.10 -22.63
CA TYR A 72 21.40 4.50 -21.31
C TYR A 72 20.55 5.59 -20.66
N VAL A 73 20.13 6.59 -21.43
CA VAL A 73 19.24 7.65 -20.93
C VAL A 73 17.90 7.07 -20.50
N ILE A 74 17.30 6.19 -21.30
CA ILE A 74 16.02 5.54 -20.96
C ILE A 74 16.14 4.68 -19.70
N LEU A 75 17.24 3.94 -19.54
CA LEU A 75 17.49 3.10 -18.37
C LEU A 75 17.63 3.94 -17.11
N ILE A 76 18.40 5.03 -17.15
CA ILE A 76 18.53 5.99 -16.04
C ILE A 76 17.15 6.56 -15.67
N VAL A 77 16.35 6.97 -16.65
CA VAL A 77 15.02 7.51 -16.41
C VAL A 77 14.11 6.46 -15.77
N LEU A 78 14.10 5.23 -16.28
CA LEU A 78 13.31 4.12 -15.72
C LEU A 78 13.74 3.79 -14.27
N MET A 79 15.04 3.83 -13.97
CA MET A 79 15.56 3.66 -12.60
C MET A 79 15.03 4.73 -11.65
N VAL A 80 15.16 6.00 -12.02
CA VAL A 80 14.71 7.12 -11.18
C VAL A 80 13.19 7.08 -10.97
N LEU A 81 12.42 6.80 -12.03
CA LEU A 81 10.97 6.70 -11.92
C LEU A 81 10.55 5.56 -10.98
N LYS A 82 11.13 4.37 -11.12
CA LYS A 82 10.85 3.24 -10.22
C LYS A 82 11.15 3.58 -8.78
N PHE A 83 12.31 4.19 -8.55
CA PHE A 83 12.71 4.62 -7.21
C PHE A 83 11.67 5.57 -6.61
N ILE A 84 11.25 6.61 -7.33
CA ILE A 84 10.25 7.57 -6.84
C ILE A 84 8.91 6.87 -6.54
N TYR A 85 8.45 5.96 -7.42
CA TYR A 85 7.21 5.22 -7.20
C TYR A 85 7.27 4.32 -5.96
N VAL A 86 8.38 3.60 -5.76
CA VAL A 86 8.61 2.77 -4.59
C VAL A 86 8.62 3.60 -3.31
N VAL A 87 9.36 4.70 -3.30
CA VAL A 87 9.48 5.57 -2.13
C VAL A 87 8.16 6.25 -1.80
N ALA A 88 7.43 6.75 -2.80
CA ALA A 88 6.16 7.44 -2.58
C ALA A 88 5.05 6.50 -2.10
N TRP A 89 4.91 5.32 -2.71
CA TRP A 89 3.76 4.42 -2.48
C TRP A 89 4.12 3.22 -1.60
N PHE A 90 5.17 2.47 -1.91
CA PHE A 90 5.51 1.24 -1.17
C PHE A 90 6.21 1.51 0.17
N MET A 91 6.96 2.61 0.31
CA MET A 91 7.49 3.06 1.60
C MET A 91 6.50 3.97 2.36
N HIS A 92 5.27 4.13 1.86
CA HIS A 92 4.19 4.90 2.47
C HIS A 92 4.46 6.40 2.71
N LEU A 93 5.58 6.96 2.25
CA LEU A 93 5.95 8.37 2.48
C LEU A 93 4.95 9.40 1.94
N LYS A 94 4.11 9.03 0.97
CA LYS A 94 3.02 9.88 0.47
C LYS A 94 1.88 10.03 1.50
N PHE A 95 1.67 9.02 2.33
CA PHE A 95 0.55 8.90 3.27
C PHE A 95 0.97 9.00 4.74
N ASP A 96 2.28 8.92 5.01
CA ASP A 96 2.83 8.98 6.36
C ASP A 96 3.24 10.41 6.78
N SER A 97 3.58 10.56 8.06
CA SER A 97 4.02 11.81 8.67
C SER A 97 5.30 12.37 8.02
N VAL A 98 5.40 13.71 8.02
CA VAL A 98 6.56 14.43 7.47
C VAL A 98 7.91 14.04 8.10
N LEU A 99 7.89 13.37 9.25
CA LEU A 99 9.08 12.89 9.94
C LEU A 99 9.78 11.79 9.14
N PHE A 100 9.05 10.76 8.68
CA PHE A 100 9.65 9.68 7.88
C PHE A 100 10.22 10.20 6.57
N LYS A 101 9.52 11.16 5.95
CA LYS A 101 10.00 11.83 4.74
C LYS A 101 11.31 12.59 4.99
N ARG A 102 11.43 13.30 6.10
CA ARG A 102 12.66 14.02 6.47
C ARG A 102 13.82 13.07 6.72
N ILE A 103 13.61 11.98 7.45
CA ILE A 103 14.67 10.99 7.73
C ILE A 103 15.15 10.34 6.43
N PHE A 104 14.23 9.96 5.55
CA PHE A 104 14.57 9.37 4.25
C PHE A 104 15.38 10.35 3.37
N VAL A 105 14.91 11.60 3.24
CA VAL A 105 15.61 12.64 2.48
C VAL A 105 16.98 12.95 3.09
N ALA A 106 17.09 12.99 4.42
CA ALA A 106 18.38 13.14 5.10
C ALA A 106 19.34 11.99 4.75
N GLY A 107 18.84 10.76 4.64
CA GLY A 107 19.61 9.61 4.15
C GLY A 107 20.12 9.79 2.72
N ILE A 108 19.30 10.29 1.79
CA ILE A 108 19.72 10.60 0.42
C ILE A 108 20.80 11.68 0.40
N VAL A 109 20.61 12.76 1.15
CA VAL A 109 21.58 13.86 1.24
C VAL A 109 22.90 13.36 1.83
N LEU A 110 22.83 12.54 2.87
CA LEU A 110 24.01 11.93 3.49
C LEU A 110 24.72 10.98 2.53
N ALA A 111 24.00 10.13 1.80
CA ALA A 111 24.56 9.22 0.81
C ALA A 111 25.29 9.98 -0.31
N LEU A 112 24.66 11.04 -0.86
CA LEU A 112 25.29 11.92 -1.84
C LEU A 112 26.52 12.63 -1.26
N GLY A 113 26.43 13.14 -0.03
CA GLY A 113 27.55 13.78 0.66
C GLY A 113 28.75 12.86 0.84
N VAL A 114 28.53 11.64 1.35
CA VAL A 114 29.58 10.63 1.51
C VAL A 114 30.17 10.24 0.16
N TYR A 115 29.33 10.08 -0.88
CA TYR A 115 29.79 9.79 -2.23
C TYR A 115 30.70 10.90 -2.78
N LEU A 116 30.33 12.17 -2.61
CA LEU A 116 31.15 13.32 -3.03
C LEU A 116 32.48 13.41 -2.26
N VAL A 117 32.46 13.14 -0.94
CA VAL A 117 33.67 13.06 -0.13
C VAL A 117 34.59 11.95 -0.65
N MET A 118 34.04 10.78 -0.97
CA MET A 118 34.78 9.67 -1.55
C MET A 118 35.40 10.04 -2.90
N LEU A 119 34.66 10.68 -3.81
CA LEU A 119 35.21 11.17 -5.10
C LEU A 119 36.34 12.17 -4.90
N THR A 120 36.23 13.03 -3.88
CA THR A 120 37.26 14.00 -3.52
C THR A 120 38.51 13.31 -2.97
N ALA A 121 38.33 12.30 -2.11
CA ALA A 121 39.42 11.50 -1.55
C ALA A 121 40.22 10.78 -2.65
N PHE A 122 39.54 10.28 -3.69
CA PHE A 122 40.17 9.67 -4.87
C PHE A 122 40.75 10.69 -5.87
N ARG A 123 40.75 11.99 -5.54
CA ARG A 123 41.31 13.06 -6.38
C ARG A 123 40.79 13.06 -7.82
N ILE A 124 39.55 12.63 -8.05
CA ILE A 124 38.93 12.62 -9.40
C ILE A 124 38.90 14.02 -10.06
N TRP A 125 38.94 15.08 -9.24
CA TRP A 125 38.96 16.47 -9.69
C TRP A 125 40.36 17.02 -10.00
N GLY A 126 41.41 16.28 -9.65
CA GLY A 126 42.79 16.64 -9.98
C GLY A 126 43.24 15.90 -11.23
N VAL A 127 43.69 16.66 -12.24
CA VAL A 127 44.60 16.14 -13.29
C VAL A 127 45.77 15.40 -12.66
#